data_AF-A0AAV2JUR1-F1
#
_entry.id   AF-A0AAV2JUR1-F1
#
_cell.length_a   1.000
_cell.length_b   1.000
_cell.length_c   1.000
_cell.angle_alpha   90.00
_cell.angle_beta   90.00
_cell.angle_gamma   90.00
#
_symmetry.space_group_name_H-M   'P 1'
#
loop_
_entity.id
_entity.type
_entity.pdbx_description
1 polymer ?
#
loop_
_entity_poly.entity_id
_entity_poly.type
_entity_poly.pdbx_seq_one_letter_code
_entity_poly.pdbx_strand_id
1 'polypeptide(L)'
;MLMGGEPEMATIELEDCVDTDIQEVITLLEGNDVLQETAKSKIHAVCIPWDLPRVTEENRRWLKEKILMHAVLGRIARQVSQLKKGLKDTGVWELLSSRPDAVSIFFPRDAQVIMTSQMVLEKIVWPTEGGSSVERSRQINFLNHFIQTRSSVELKSLLCFWTGSQFVVVPSFLKEMQMSLDVW
;
A
#
# COMPACT_ATOMS: atom_id res chain seq x y z
N MET A 1 -5.05 10.09 2.76
CA MET A 1 -3.80 10.13 3.56
C MET A 1 -2.57 10.57 2.77
N LEU A 2 -2.21 9.98 1.62
CA LEU A 2 -1.09 10.50 0.81
C LEU A 2 -1.51 11.42 -0.34
N MET A 3 -2.57 11.12 -1.11
CA MET A 3 -2.94 11.91 -2.31
C MET A 3 -4.37 12.50 -2.25
N GLY A 4 -4.77 13.05 -1.10
CA GLY A 4 -6.01 13.85 -1.01
C GLY A 4 -7.22 13.22 -0.31
N GLY A 5 -7.15 11.96 0.13
CA GLY A 5 -8.18 11.40 1.02
C GLY A 5 -8.08 12.00 2.42
N GLU A 6 -9.19 12.50 2.97
CA GLU A 6 -9.26 12.93 4.37
C GLU A 6 -8.93 11.76 5.31
N PRO A 7 -8.30 12.03 6.46
CA PRO A 7 -8.05 11.01 7.48
C PRO A 7 -9.31 10.24 7.84
N GLU A 8 -10.42 10.95 7.98
CA GLU A 8 -11.71 10.45 8.45
C GLU A 8 -12.41 9.55 7.42
N MET A 9 -11.95 9.55 6.17
CA MET A 9 -12.42 8.65 5.11
C MET A 9 -11.54 7.40 4.96
N ALA A 10 -10.50 7.23 5.77
CA ALA A 10 -9.73 6.01 5.77
C ALA A 10 -10.56 4.87 6.37
N THR A 11 -10.74 3.78 5.63
CA THR A 11 -11.21 2.52 6.20
C THR A 11 -10.10 2.00 7.11
N ILE A 12 -10.33 2.03 8.42
CA ILE A 12 -9.41 1.53 9.43
C ILE A 12 -10.10 0.41 10.18
N GLU A 13 -9.41 -0.71 10.29
CA GLU A 13 -9.88 -1.88 11.00
C GLU A 13 -9.03 -2.09 12.26
N LEU A 14 -9.53 -2.92 13.18
CA LEU A 14 -8.81 -3.22 14.43
C LEU A 14 -7.42 -3.82 14.16
N GLU A 15 -7.31 -4.55 13.05
CA GLU A 15 -6.09 -5.21 12.56
C GLU A 15 -4.98 -4.21 12.18
N ASP A 16 -5.34 -2.97 11.86
CA ASP A 16 -4.39 -1.89 11.57
C ASP A 16 -3.75 -1.31 12.84
N CYS A 17 -4.33 -1.58 14.02
CA CYS A 17 -3.78 -1.14 15.30
C CYS A 17 -2.72 -2.13 15.78
N VAL A 18 -1.45 -1.72 15.89
CA VAL A 18 -0.36 -2.61 16.37
C VAL A 18 -0.35 -2.75 17.90
N ASP A 19 -0.98 -1.81 18.61
CA ASP A 19 -0.91 -1.68 20.06
C ASP A 19 -1.96 -2.57 20.74
N THR A 20 -1.51 -3.68 21.33
CA THR A 20 -2.39 -4.71 21.93
C THR A 20 -3.21 -4.18 23.10
N ASP A 21 -2.68 -3.24 23.89
CA ASP A 21 -3.42 -2.63 25.01
C ASP A 21 -4.57 -1.77 24.48
N ILE A 22 -4.32 -1.03 23.39
CA ILE A 22 -5.35 -0.24 22.71
C ILE A 22 -6.36 -1.15 22.01
N GLN A 23 -5.93 -2.27 21.42
CA GLN A 23 -6.85 -3.27 20.87
C GLN A 23 -7.81 -3.79 21.95
N GLU A 24 -7.30 -4.15 23.14
CA GLU A 24 -8.15 -4.60 24.26
C GLU A 24 -9.19 -3.53 24.62
N VAL A 25 -8.77 -2.26 24.71
CA VAL A 25 -9.67 -1.13 25.00
C VAL A 25 -10.72 -0.93 23.90
N ILE A 26 -10.35 -1.07 22.64
CA ILE A 26 -11.29 -0.98 21.51
C ILE A 26 -12.29 -2.13 21.55
N THR A 27 -11.85 -3.35 21.85
CA THR A 27 -12.73 -4.52 22.03
C THR A 27 -13.69 -4.33 23.21
N LEU A 28 -13.23 -3.75 24.32
CA LEU A 28 -14.09 -3.39 25.45
C LEU A 28 -15.16 -2.37 25.05
N LEU A 29 -14.89 -1.51 24.06
CA LEU A 29 -15.86 -0.55 23.54
C LEU A 29 -16.85 -1.18 22.54
N GLU A 30 -16.71 -2.46 22.20
CA GLU A 30 -17.67 -3.17 21.34
C GLU A 30 -18.92 -3.63 22.11
N GLY A 31 -20.06 -3.61 21.42
CA GLY A 31 -21.35 -4.01 21.99
C GLY A 31 -22.06 -2.90 22.77
N ASN A 32 -23.25 -3.25 23.29
CA ASN A 32 -24.14 -2.34 24.01
C ASN A 32 -24.28 -2.70 25.49
N ASP A 33 -23.50 -3.67 25.99
CA ASP A 33 -23.60 -4.13 27.38
C ASP A 33 -23.07 -3.09 28.37
N VAL A 34 -23.65 -3.06 29.58
CA VAL A 34 -23.22 -2.16 30.64
C VAL A 34 -21.76 -2.47 31.02
N LEU A 35 -20.90 -1.47 30.86
CA LEU A 35 -19.47 -1.59 31.18
C LEU A 35 -19.26 -1.71 32.69
N GLN A 36 -18.46 -2.70 33.10
CA GLN A 36 -17.97 -2.82 34.46
C GLN A 36 -17.01 -1.67 34.81
N GLU A 37 -16.92 -1.34 36.10
CA GLU A 37 -16.06 -0.23 36.58
C GLU A 37 -14.57 -0.44 36.26
N THR A 38 -14.13 -1.70 36.25
CA THR A 38 -12.78 -2.10 35.83
C THR A 38 -12.52 -1.78 34.36
N ALA A 39 -13.48 -2.09 33.48
CA ALA A 39 -13.41 -1.76 32.05
C ALA A 39 -13.44 -0.25 31.81
N LYS A 40 -14.30 0.49 32.52
CA LYS A 40 -14.35 1.95 32.47
C LYS A 40 -13.01 2.57 32.87
N SER A 41 -12.38 2.05 33.91
CA SER A 41 -11.07 2.52 34.37
C SER A 41 -9.97 2.32 33.33
N LYS A 42 -9.94 1.15 32.66
CA LYS A 42 -9.01 0.87 31.55
C LYS A 42 -9.23 1.83 30.37
N ILE A 43 -10.47 2.02 29.94
CA ILE A 43 -10.82 2.94 28.84
C ILE A 43 -10.39 4.37 29.20
N HIS A 44 -10.67 4.79 30.44
CA HIS A 44 -10.34 6.14 30.91
C HIS A 44 -8.82 6.40 30.93
N ALA A 45 -8.00 5.39 31.24
CA ALA A 45 -6.55 5.49 31.19
C ALA A 45 -6.01 5.81 29.77
N VAL A 46 -6.71 5.35 28.72
CA VAL A 46 -6.39 5.69 27.32
C VAL A 46 -6.98 7.04 26.91
N CYS A 47 -8.16 7.40 27.41
CA CYS A 47 -8.81 8.67 27.05
C CYS A 47 -8.08 9.90 27.60
N ILE A 48 -7.60 9.86 28.85
CA ILE A 48 -7.00 11.04 29.51
C ILE A 48 -5.81 11.60 28.69
N PRO A 49 -4.79 10.79 28.30
CA PRO A 49 -3.64 11.33 27.59
C PRO A 49 -3.98 11.88 26.20
N TRP A 50 -5.15 11.55 25.65
CA TRP A 50 -5.61 11.97 24.33
C TRP A 50 -6.72 13.03 24.40
N ASP A 51 -6.96 13.61 25.59
CA ASP A 51 -8.00 14.61 25.86
C ASP A 51 -9.40 14.18 25.40
N LEU A 52 -9.70 12.88 25.49
CA LEU A 52 -10.99 12.31 25.12
C LEU A 52 -11.96 12.31 26.32
N PRO A 53 -13.28 12.47 26.06
CA PRO A 53 -14.29 12.44 27.12
C PRO A 53 -14.38 11.06 27.79
N ARG A 54 -14.96 11.04 28.99
CA ARG A 54 -15.27 9.79 29.71
C ARG A 54 -16.25 8.94 28.90
N VAL A 55 -16.09 7.62 28.98
CA VAL A 55 -17.00 6.68 28.32
C VAL A 55 -18.40 6.75 28.93
N THR A 56 -19.39 6.90 28.07
CA THR A 56 -20.83 6.82 28.36
C THR A 56 -21.47 5.84 27.38
N GLU A 57 -22.70 5.40 27.65
CA GLU A 57 -23.43 4.53 26.74
C GLU A 57 -23.69 5.21 25.38
N GLU A 58 -23.85 6.53 25.38
CA GLU A 58 -24.15 7.34 24.19
C GLU A 58 -22.92 7.60 23.31
N ASN A 59 -21.73 7.75 23.91
CA ASN A 59 -20.51 8.09 23.17
C ASN A 59 -19.64 6.89 22.83
N ARG A 60 -20.00 5.67 23.24
CA ARG A 60 -19.16 4.47 23.14
C ARG A 60 -18.67 4.20 21.70
N ARG A 61 -19.57 4.27 20.72
CA ARG A 61 -19.23 4.06 19.29
C ARG A 61 -18.28 5.15 18.79
N TRP A 62 -18.57 6.40 19.11
CA TRP A 62 -17.71 7.52 18.73
C TRP A 62 -16.32 7.41 19.37
N LEU A 63 -16.25 7.00 20.65
CA LEU A 63 -15.00 6.81 21.38
C LEU A 63 -14.17 5.69 20.75
N LYS A 64 -14.82 4.58 20.36
CA LYS A 64 -14.20 3.47 19.62
C LYS A 64 -13.52 3.99 18.35
N GLU A 65 -14.28 4.71 17.50
CA GLU A 65 -13.79 5.25 16.24
C GLU A 65 -12.65 6.25 16.46
N LYS A 66 -12.78 7.17 17.42
CA LYS A 66 -11.73 8.17 17.70
C LYS A 66 -10.45 7.56 18.28
N ILE A 67 -10.57 6.59 19.19
CA ILE A 67 -9.41 5.86 19.74
C ILE A 67 -8.70 5.11 18.61
N LEU A 68 -9.44 4.38 17.77
CA LEU A 68 -8.87 3.64 16.64
C LEU A 68 -8.16 4.58 15.65
N MET A 69 -8.82 5.68 15.27
CA MET A 69 -8.25 6.70 14.40
C MET A 69 -6.96 7.30 14.98
N HIS A 70 -6.95 7.66 16.26
CA HIS A 70 -5.77 8.24 16.91
C HIS A 70 -4.63 7.23 17.00
N ALA A 71 -4.95 5.98 17.36
CA ALA A 71 -3.98 4.91 17.51
C ALA A 71 -3.29 4.55 16.19
N VAL A 72 -4.04 4.49 15.09
CA VAL A 72 -3.52 4.10 13.78
C VAL A 72 -2.93 5.29 13.04
N LEU A 73 -3.69 6.38 12.90
CA LEU A 73 -3.29 7.52 12.05
C LEU A 73 -2.41 8.52 12.79
N GLY A 74 -2.70 8.79 14.06
CA GLY A 74 -1.92 9.74 14.87
C GLY A 74 -0.46 9.32 14.95
N ARG A 75 -0.21 8.02 15.10
CA ARG A 75 1.14 7.44 15.14
C ARG A 75 1.95 7.62 13.86
N ILE A 76 1.30 7.67 12.70
CA ILE A 76 1.97 7.80 11.39
C ILE A 76 1.93 9.22 10.84
N ALA A 77 1.16 10.13 11.44
CA ALA A 77 0.90 11.46 10.90
C ALA A 77 2.18 12.27 10.65
N ARG A 78 3.16 12.19 11.57
CA ARG A 78 4.45 12.87 11.42
C ARG A 78 5.26 12.27 10.26
N GLN A 79 5.30 10.95 10.14
CA GLN A 79 6.01 10.21 9.11
C GLN A 79 5.41 10.49 7.73
N VAL A 80 4.07 10.46 7.62
CA VAL A 80 3.34 10.84 6.41
C VAL A 80 3.62 12.29 6.03
N SER A 81 3.68 13.20 7.01
CA SER A 81 4.01 14.61 6.76
C SER A 81 5.43 14.79 6.23
N GLN A 82 6.41 14.06 6.77
CA GLN A 82 7.80 14.08 6.28
C GLN A 82 7.92 13.47 4.89
N LEU A 83 7.24 12.35 4.64
CA LEU A 83 7.19 11.75 3.30
C LEU A 83 6.60 12.72 2.28
N LYS A 84 5.46 13.36 2.63
CA LYS A 84 4.85 14.41 1.79
C LYS A 84 5.78 15.57 1.54
N LYS A 85 6.58 15.98 2.53
CA LYS A 85 7.60 17.01 2.35
C LYS A 85 8.66 16.57 1.33
N GLY A 86 9.22 15.37 1.47
CA GLY A 86 10.20 14.85 0.50
C GLY A 86 9.65 14.74 -0.92
N LEU A 87 8.38 14.34 -1.08
CA LEU A 87 7.72 14.32 -2.39
C LEU A 87 7.56 15.71 -3.01
N LYS A 88 7.33 16.76 -2.21
CA LYS A 88 7.30 18.15 -2.68
C LYS A 88 8.69 18.65 -3.05
N ASP A 89 9.67 18.38 -2.19
CA ASP A 89 11.05 18.80 -2.41
C ASP A 89 11.64 18.18 -3.69
N THR A 90 11.10 17.05 -4.16
CA THR A 90 11.48 16.37 -5.41
C THR A 90 10.58 16.69 -6.62
N GLY A 91 9.54 17.50 -6.46
CA GLY A 91 8.55 17.80 -7.52
C GLY A 91 7.58 16.66 -7.85
N VAL A 92 7.72 15.49 -7.20
CA VAL A 92 6.86 14.32 -7.41
C VAL A 92 5.44 14.60 -6.91
N TRP A 93 5.30 15.38 -5.84
CA TRP A 93 3.99 15.73 -5.30
C TRP A 93 3.13 16.50 -6.31
N GLU A 94 3.71 17.49 -7.00
CA GLU A 94 3.06 18.31 -8.01
C GLU A 94 2.67 17.47 -9.23
N LEU A 95 3.56 16.57 -9.65
CA LEU A 95 3.28 15.61 -10.71
C LEU A 95 2.08 14.73 -10.35
N LEU A 96 2.11 14.08 -9.18
CA LEU A 96 1.04 13.19 -8.73
C LEU A 96 -0.29 13.94 -8.49
N SER A 97 -0.21 15.20 -8.06
CA SER A 97 -1.40 16.05 -7.86
C SER A 97 -2.04 16.44 -9.19
N SER A 98 -1.22 16.70 -10.21
CA SER A 98 -1.67 17.04 -11.57
C SER A 98 -2.14 15.80 -12.34
N ARG A 99 -1.61 14.63 -11.98
CA ARG A 99 -1.86 13.35 -12.63
C ARG A 99 -2.22 12.24 -11.63
N PRO A 100 -3.48 12.15 -11.19
CA PRO A 100 -3.91 11.09 -10.28
C PRO A 100 -3.74 9.67 -10.83
N ASP A 101 -3.75 9.49 -12.16
CA ASP A 101 -3.48 8.23 -12.86
C ASP A 101 -2.07 7.68 -12.54
N ALA A 102 -1.10 8.58 -12.37
CA ALA A 102 0.28 8.27 -12.02
C ALA A 102 0.44 7.59 -10.66
N VAL A 103 -0.48 7.83 -9.72
CA VAL A 103 -0.36 7.37 -8.33
C VAL A 103 -0.21 5.85 -8.27
N SER A 104 -0.92 5.13 -9.16
CA SER A 104 -0.87 3.67 -9.25
C SER A 104 0.48 3.12 -9.75
N ILE A 105 1.30 3.97 -10.37
CA ILE A 105 2.61 3.60 -10.93
C ILE A 105 3.70 3.83 -9.88
N PHE A 106 3.62 4.93 -9.13
CA PHE A 106 4.53 5.22 -8.02
C PHE A 106 4.26 4.38 -6.78
N PHE A 107 2.98 4.06 -6.53
CA PHE A 107 2.54 3.25 -5.41
C PHE A 107 1.69 2.08 -5.93
N PRO A 108 2.31 1.07 -6.58
CA PRO A 108 1.60 -0.09 -7.09
C PRO A 108 0.90 -0.82 -5.94
N ARG A 109 -0.38 -1.15 -6.14
CA ARG A 109 -1.14 -1.99 -5.22
C ARG A 109 -1.10 -3.43 -5.72
N ASP A 110 -0.72 -4.36 -4.85
CA ASP A 110 -0.59 -5.80 -5.18
C ASP A 110 -1.90 -6.44 -5.67
N ALA A 111 -3.04 -5.90 -5.25
CA ALA A 111 -4.26 -6.69 -5.11
C ALA A 111 -5.05 -7.03 -6.38
N GLN A 112 -4.80 -6.41 -7.55
CA GLN A 112 -5.78 -6.52 -8.66
C GLN A 112 -5.24 -6.65 -10.09
N VAL A 113 -3.93 -6.54 -10.31
CA VAL A 113 -3.41 -6.68 -11.68
C VAL A 113 -3.25 -8.16 -12.02
N ILE A 114 -4.07 -8.65 -12.95
CA ILE A 114 -3.88 -9.96 -13.59
C ILE A 114 -2.70 -9.84 -14.54
N MET A 115 -1.64 -10.59 -14.25
CA MET A 115 -0.45 -10.64 -15.09
C MET A 115 -0.68 -11.62 -16.23
N THR A 116 -0.61 -11.12 -17.47
CA THR A 116 -0.68 -11.97 -18.65
C THR A 116 0.72 -12.37 -19.11
N SER A 117 0.82 -13.50 -19.79
CA SER A 117 2.07 -13.96 -20.39
C SER A 117 2.63 -12.95 -21.40
N GLN A 118 1.77 -12.25 -22.16
CA GLN A 118 2.16 -11.21 -23.10
C GLN A 118 2.89 -10.04 -22.41
N MET A 119 2.39 -9.57 -21.26
CA MET A 119 3.02 -8.47 -20.52
C MET A 119 4.47 -8.80 -20.13
N VAL A 120 4.76 -10.07 -19.83
CA VAL A 120 6.11 -10.52 -19.48
C VAL A 120 6.96 -10.65 -20.74
N LEU A 121 6.46 -11.35 -21.76
CA LEU A 121 7.19 -11.65 -22.99
C LEU A 121 7.61 -10.39 -23.75
N GLU A 122 6.75 -9.36 -23.79
CA GLU A 122 7.06 -8.07 -24.43
C GLU A 122 8.22 -7.31 -23.77
N LYS A 123 8.61 -7.68 -22.55
CA LYS A 123 9.67 -7.02 -21.79
C LYS A 123 10.98 -7.80 -21.76
N ILE A 124 11.00 -9.03 -22.26
CA ILE A 124 12.24 -9.82 -22.30
C ILE A 124 13.09 -9.35 -23.49
N VAL A 125 14.30 -8.89 -23.18
CA VAL A 125 15.35 -8.66 -24.18
C VAL A 125 16.18 -9.94 -24.30
N TRP A 126 16.06 -10.62 -25.45
CA TRP A 126 16.78 -11.87 -25.68
C TRP A 126 18.25 -11.61 -26.03
N PRO A 127 19.19 -12.36 -25.43
CA PRO A 127 20.61 -12.21 -25.75
C PRO A 127 20.87 -12.60 -27.20
N THR A 128 21.54 -11.72 -27.94
CA THR A 128 21.91 -11.93 -29.35
C THR A 128 23.24 -12.68 -29.51
N GLU A 129 24.06 -12.77 -28.45
CA GLU A 129 25.40 -13.37 -28.50
C GLU A 129 25.58 -14.49 -27.46
N GLY A 130 26.32 -15.55 -27.83
CA GLY A 130 26.69 -16.68 -26.96
C GLY A 130 25.92 -17.99 -27.25
N GLY A 131 26.64 -19.08 -27.53
CA GLY A 131 26.10 -20.44 -27.77
C GLY A 131 25.88 -20.85 -29.24
N SER A 132 25.68 -22.14 -29.49
CA SER A 132 25.25 -22.63 -30.80
C SER A 132 23.82 -22.15 -31.10
N SER A 133 23.52 -21.82 -32.36
CA SER A 133 22.20 -21.27 -32.75
C SER A 133 21.03 -22.18 -32.36
N VAL A 134 21.26 -23.50 -32.28
CA VAL A 134 20.23 -24.52 -32.00
C VAL A 134 19.88 -24.56 -30.50
N GLU A 135 20.87 -24.61 -29.62
CA GLU A 135 20.65 -24.67 -28.17
C GLU A 135 19.99 -23.40 -27.65
N ARG A 136 20.42 -22.24 -28.15
CA ARG A 136 19.82 -20.95 -27.84
C ARG A 136 18.34 -20.91 -28.23
N SER A 137 18.03 -21.35 -29.45
CA SER A 137 16.64 -21.42 -29.93
C SER A 137 15.79 -22.35 -29.04
N ARG A 138 16.36 -23.49 -28.61
CA ARG A 138 15.67 -24.41 -27.71
C ARG A 138 15.37 -23.79 -26.34
N GLN A 139 16.33 -23.09 -25.75
CA GLN A 139 16.18 -22.41 -24.45
C GLN A 139 15.14 -21.29 -24.53
N ILE A 140 15.18 -20.45 -25.58
CA ILE A 140 14.20 -19.38 -25.81
C ILE A 140 12.79 -19.98 -25.98
N ASN A 141 12.66 -21.02 -26.80
CA ASN A 141 11.37 -21.68 -27.02
C ASN A 141 10.82 -22.31 -25.75
N PHE A 142 11.67 -22.96 -24.96
CA PHE A 142 11.28 -23.52 -23.67
C PHE A 142 10.75 -22.45 -22.72
N LEU A 143 11.48 -21.33 -22.57
CA LEU A 143 11.09 -20.26 -21.67
C LEU A 143 9.81 -19.55 -22.15
N ASN A 144 9.67 -19.33 -23.46
CA ASN A 144 8.45 -18.78 -24.05
C ASN A 144 7.23 -19.66 -23.73
N HIS A 145 7.35 -20.98 -23.97
CA HIS A 145 6.27 -21.91 -23.69
C HIS A 145 5.95 -21.98 -22.20
N PHE A 146 6.97 -21.96 -21.34
CA PHE A 146 6.78 -21.89 -19.90
C PHE A 146 5.98 -20.64 -19.52
N ILE A 147 6.35 -19.45 -20.00
CA ILE A 147 5.63 -18.21 -19.66
C ILE A 147 4.19 -18.23 -20.20
N GLN A 148 3.95 -18.77 -21.40
CA GLN A 148 2.62 -18.81 -22.01
C GLN A 148 1.63 -19.73 -21.28
N THR A 149 2.10 -20.76 -20.60
CA THR A 149 1.27 -21.80 -19.99
C THR A 149 1.02 -21.63 -18.50
N ARG A 150 1.63 -20.61 -17.87
CA ARG A 150 1.57 -20.39 -16.42
C ARG A 150 0.45 -19.45 -16.02
N SER A 151 -0.01 -19.61 -14.78
CA SER A 151 -1.01 -18.74 -14.16
C SER A 151 -0.43 -17.37 -13.83
N SER A 152 -1.30 -16.36 -13.64
CA SER A 152 -0.87 -15.02 -13.23
C SER A 152 -0.07 -15.03 -11.92
N VAL A 153 -0.34 -15.95 -11.00
CA VAL A 153 0.37 -16.05 -9.71
C VAL A 153 1.80 -16.55 -9.96
N GLU A 154 1.96 -17.59 -10.77
CA GLU A 154 3.28 -18.12 -11.12
C GLU A 154 4.11 -17.11 -11.93
N LEU A 155 3.46 -16.33 -12.80
CA LEU A 155 4.12 -15.26 -13.54
C LEU A 155 4.60 -14.13 -12.62
N LYS A 156 3.80 -13.73 -11.64
CA LYS A 156 4.22 -12.77 -10.60
C LYS A 156 5.42 -13.29 -9.80
N SER A 157 5.40 -14.57 -9.42
CA SER A 157 6.52 -15.21 -8.72
C SER A 157 7.78 -15.25 -9.58
N LEU A 158 7.65 -15.57 -10.88
CA LEU A 158 8.77 -15.56 -11.82
C LEU A 158 9.38 -14.14 -11.95
N LEU A 159 8.53 -13.12 -12.09
CA LEU A 159 8.97 -11.74 -12.18
C LEU A 159 9.65 -11.27 -10.88
N CYS A 160 9.11 -11.65 -9.73
CA CYS A 160 9.69 -11.35 -8.43
C CYS A 160 11.05 -12.01 -8.26
N PHE A 161 11.20 -13.25 -8.74
CA PHE A 161 12.47 -13.96 -8.71
C PHE A 161 13.53 -13.25 -9.58
N TRP A 162 13.17 -12.73 -10.76
CA TRP A 162 14.12 -12.06 -11.66
C TRP A 162 14.42 -10.60 -11.32
N THR A 163 13.42 -9.85 -10.84
CA THR A 163 13.49 -8.38 -10.75
C THR A 163 13.31 -7.86 -9.33
N GLY A 164 12.94 -8.71 -8.38
CA GLY A 164 12.53 -8.28 -7.03
C GLY A 164 11.15 -7.63 -6.98
N SER A 165 10.40 -7.60 -8.09
CA SER A 165 9.08 -6.95 -8.20
C SER A 165 8.03 -7.90 -8.79
N GLN A 166 6.78 -7.78 -8.33
CA GLN A 166 5.63 -8.48 -8.91
C GLN A 166 4.89 -7.64 -9.96
N PHE A 167 5.43 -6.49 -10.34
CA PHE A 167 4.80 -5.54 -11.25
C PHE A 167 5.61 -5.33 -12.52
N VAL A 168 4.93 -5.33 -13.66
CA VAL A 168 5.50 -4.86 -14.92
C VAL A 168 5.24 -3.36 -15.03
N VAL A 169 6.28 -2.53 -14.95
CA VAL A 169 6.15 -1.08 -15.12
C VAL A 169 5.91 -0.78 -16.59
N VAL A 170 4.81 -0.10 -16.91
CA VAL A 170 4.51 0.31 -18.29
C VAL A 170 5.35 1.56 -18.63
N PRO A 171 6.20 1.53 -19.67
CA PRO A 171 7.15 2.61 -19.94
C PRO A 171 6.53 3.93 -20.43
N SER A 172 5.26 3.97 -20.83
CA SER A 172 4.61 5.19 -21.34
C SER A 172 4.69 6.32 -20.32
N PHE A 173 4.50 6.00 -19.05
CA PHE A 173 4.58 6.95 -17.96
C PHE A 173 6.01 7.44 -17.67
N LEU A 174 7.01 6.55 -17.78
CA LEU A 174 8.41 6.89 -17.56
C LEU A 174 8.96 7.81 -18.67
N LYS A 175 8.53 7.62 -19.92
CA LYS A 175 8.90 8.53 -21.03
C LYS A 175 8.35 9.94 -20.83
N GLU A 176 7.12 10.07 -20.34
CA GLU A 176 6.50 11.36 -20.02
C GLU A 176 7.17 12.04 -18.82
N MET A 177 7.63 11.27 -17.83
CA MET A 177 8.42 11.80 -16.71
C MET A 177 9.82 12.24 -17.12
N GLN A 178 10.50 11.50 -18.00
CA GLN A 178 11.83 11.85 -18.49
C GLN A 178 11.81 13.19 -19.22
N MET A 179 10.78 13.43 -20.05
CA MET A 179 10.56 14.72 -20.71
C MET A 179 10.31 15.89 -19.75
N SER A 180 9.77 15.63 -18.55
CA SER A 180 9.51 16.66 -17.53
C SER A 180 10.74 16.99 -16.69
N LEU A 181 11.68 16.05 -16.56
CA LEU A 181 12.92 16.21 -15.80
C LEU A 181 14.05 16.81 -16.64
N ASP A 182 14.02 16.64 -17.96
CA ASP A 182 15.01 17.24 -18.89
C ASP A 182 14.83 18.76 -19.10
N VAL A 183 13.92 19.41 -18.35
CA VAL A 183 13.62 20.86 -18.45
C VAL A 183 14.28 21.67 -17.32
N TRP A 184 15.18 21.07 -16.53
CA TRP A 184 15.91 21.74 -15.46
C TRP A 184 17.43 21.64 -15.61
#